data_AF-A0A947J829-F1
#
_entry.id   AF-A0A947J829-F1
#
_cell.length_a   1.000
_cell.length_b   1.000
_cell.length_c   1.000
_cell.angle_alpha   90.00
_cell.angle_beta   90.00
_cell.angle_gamma   90.00
#
_symmetry.space_group_name_H-M   'P 1'
#
loop_
_entity.id
_entity.type
_entity.pdbx_description
1 polymer ?
#
loop_
_entity_poly.entity_id
_entity_poly.type
_entity_poly.pdbx_seq_one_letter_code
_entity_poly.pdbx_strand_id
1 'polypeptide(L)'
;MKILSISAATVLFVVLITAGAASAQTNEATPTNETEVVELPEAGILPDSILFNLELWWEDIQRFFTFSNVRKAELEAKLAMKRIAEAEKLIEKGKPEIAEKHLLQFQNRLAAAYEKTEQASEKGKDVDALIEKLEANLLKQQEVLAKVYDRVPASAQEGVLNAMEKSASGLQNAITNVQKSDAAEEFKNKLKNKVENFGTTKKNEIKEHLQQKGIIDD
;
A
#
# COMPACT_ATOMS: atom_id res chain seq x y z
N MET A 1 -24.77 67.39 -3.25
CA MET A 1 -24.87 66.27 -4.22
C MET A 1 -23.60 65.44 -4.05
N LYS A 2 -23.57 64.53 -3.07
CA LYS A 2 -23.77 63.07 -3.20
C LYS A 2 -22.74 62.35 -4.11
N ILE A 3 -21.78 61.67 -3.44
CA ILE A 3 -21.23 60.29 -3.61
C ILE A 3 -20.59 59.89 -4.96
N LEU A 4 -19.58 59.01 -5.09
CA LEU A 4 -19.09 57.87 -4.30
C LEU A 4 -17.56 57.67 -4.53
N SER A 5 -16.83 57.38 -3.46
CA SER A 5 -15.51 56.73 -3.48
C SER A 5 -15.67 55.22 -3.27
N ILE A 6 -15.08 54.40 -4.14
CA ILE A 6 -15.02 52.93 -3.99
C ILE A 6 -13.87 52.60 -3.05
N SER A 7 -14.17 52.02 -1.88
CA SER A 7 -13.16 51.55 -0.92
C SER A 7 -13.13 50.03 -0.90
N ALA A 8 -11.92 49.49 -0.94
CA ALA A 8 -11.59 48.08 -0.90
C ALA A 8 -12.02 47.45 0.44
N ALA A 9 -12.82 46.38 0.37
CA ALA A 9 -13.21 45.60 1.53
C ALA A 9 -12.05 44.68 1.95
N THR A 10 -11.26 45.10 2.93
CA THR A 10 -10.37 44.22 3.68
C THR A 10 -11.10 43.81 4.96
N VAL A 11 -11.60 42.58 5.01
CA VAL A 11 -12.24 42.03 6.22
C VAL A 11 -11.14 41.53 7.14
N LEU A 12 -10.76 42.37 8.10
CA LEU A 12 -9.90 42.01 9.22
C LEU A 12 -10.79 41.47 10.35
N PHE A 13 -10.78 40.16 10.56
CA PHE A 13 -11.53 39.52 11.64
C PHE A 13 -10.63 39.46 12.89
N VAL A 14 -10.79 40.44 13.79
CA VAL A 14 -10.15 40.44 15.12
C VAL A 14 -11.08 39.74 16.09
N VAL A 15 -10.68 38.57 16.58
CA VAL A 15 -11.33 37.92 17.73
C VAL A 15 -10.50 38.20 18.97
N LEU A 16 -10.99 39.08 19.83
CA LEU A 16 -10.56 39.21 21.22
C LEU A 16 -11.22 38.09 22.03
N ILE A 17 -10.41 37.19 22.61
CA ILE A 17 -10.87 36.29 23.67
C ILE A 17 -10.15 36.70 24.96
N THR A 18 -10.96 37.15 25.92
CA THR A 18 -10.58 37.52 27.29
C THR A 18 -10.22 36.29 28.11
N ALA A 19 -9.21 36.45 28.96
CA ALA A 19 -8.67 35.46 29.89
C ALA A 19 -9.71 34.95 30.90
N GLY A 20 -9.68 33.64 31.17
CA GLY A 20 -10.44 33.00 32.24
C GLY A 20 -9.85 31.64 32.61
N ALA A 21 -9.23 31.60 33.80
CA ALA A 21 -8.92 30.47 34.69
C ALA A 21 -8.26 29.19 34.11
N ALA A 22 -7.06 28.93 34.64
CA ALA A 22 -6.31 27.69 34.52
C ALA A 22 -7.07 26.49 35.11
N SER A 23 -7.11 25.40 34.35
CA SER A 23 -7.18 24.03 34.87
C SER A 23 -5.98 23.28 34.32
N ALA A 24 -5.05 22.91 35.20
CA ALA A 24 -3.91 22.08 34.84
C ALA A 24 -4.40 20.64 34.67
N GLN A 25 -4.63 20.22 33.43
CA GLN A 25 -4.87 18.83 33.09
C GLN A 25 -3.53 18.24 32.63
N THR A 26 -2.90 17.51 33.54
CA THR A 26 -1.79 16.59 33.25
C THR A 26 -2.29 15.55 32.26
N ASN A 27 -2.03 15.77 30.97
CA ASN A 27 -2.17 14.73 29.97
C ASN A 27 -0.95 13.82 30.07
N GLU A 28 -1.14 12.68 30.73
CA GLU A 28 -0.28 11.53 30.59
C GLU A 28 -0.18 11.19 29.10
N ALA A 29 1.04 11.27 28.57
CA ALA A 29 1.37 10.68 27.29
C ALA A 29 1.21 9.17 27.44
N THR A 30 0.12 8.62 26.92
CA THR A 30 0.02 7.18 26.66
C THR A 30 0.85 6.89 25.41
N PRO A 31 1.94 6.11 25.48
CA PRO A 31 2.61 5.65 24.28
C PRO A 31 1.76 4.50 23.75
N THR A 32 0.81 4.80 22.86
CA THR A 32 0.11 3.76 22.13
C THR A 32 1.04 3.25 21.04
N ASN A 33 1.84 2.25 21.41
CA ASN A 33 2.45 1.33 20.47
C ASN A 33 1.31 0.45 19.92
N GLU A 34 0.53 1.02 19.00
CA GLU A 34 -0.51 0.30 18.28
C GLU A 34 0.16 -0.40 17.11
N THR A 35 0.22 -1.71 17.17
CA THR A 35 0.45 -2.55 16.00
C THR A 35 -0.64 -2.19 14.98
N GLU A 36 -0.28 -1.36 13.99
CA GLU A 36 -1.17 -0.92 12.90
C GLU A 36 -1.68 -2.19 12.20
N VAL A 37 -2.92 -2.59 12.50
CA VAL A 37 -3.55 -3.73 11.82
C VAL A 37 -3.72 -3.30 10.37
N VAL A 38 -2.91 -3.88 9.48
CA VAL A 38 -2.94 -3.56 8.06
C VAL A 38 -4.23 -4.14 7.45
N GLU A 39 -5.28 -3.33 7.49
CA GLU A 39 -6.51 -3.57 6.74
C GLU A 39 -6.33 -3.14 5.28
N LEU A 40 -7.06 -3.81 4.37
CA LEU A 40 -7.10 -3.32 3.00
C LEU A 40 -7.75 -1.95 2.97
N PRO A 41 -7.19 -1.00 2.22
CA PRO A 41 -7.94 0.19 1.90
C PRO A 41 -9.22 -0.24 1.15
N GLU A 42 -10.32 0.47 1.40
CA GLU A 42 -11.50 0.33 0.56
C GLU A 42 -11.09 0.49 -0.91
N ALA A 43 -11.65 -0.37 -1.77
CA ALA A 43 -11.44 -0.26 -3.21
C ALA A 43 -11.77 1.17 -3.66
N GLY A 44 -10.83 1.77 -4.41
CA GLY A 44 -10.96 3.12 -4.93
C GLY A 44 -12.11 3.29 -5.93
N ILE A 45 -12.09 4.41 -6.62
CA ILE A 45 -13.01 4.66 -7.71
C ILE A 45 -12.69 3.64 -8.81
N LEU A 46 -13.67 2.81 -9.18
CA LEU A 46 -13.48 1.84 -10.23
C LEU A 46 -13.48 2.50 -11.62
N PRO A 47 -12.86 1.86 -12.63
CA PRO A 47 -12.80 2.39 -13.99
C PRO A 47 -14.15 2.53 -14.70
N ASP A 48 -15.26 2.09 -14.09
CA ASP A 48 -16.61 2.34 -14.57
C ASP A 48 -17.13 3.76 -14.22
N SER A 49 -16.42 4.49 -13.37
CA SER A 49 -16.74 5.87 -12.98
C SER A 49 -15.90 6.90 -13.75
N ILE A 50 -16.55 8.00 -14.13
CA ILE A 50 -15.91 9.17 -14.75
C ILE A 50 -14.80 9.76 -13.86
N LEU A 51 -14.93 9.59 -12.54
CA LEU A 51 -13.98 10.10 -11.56
C LEU A 51 -12.70 9.26 -11.46
N PHE A 52 -12.60 8.11 -12.13
CA PHE A 52 -11.39 7.29 -12.12
C PHE A 52 -10.19 8.02 -12.71
N ASN A 53 -10.38 8.76 -13.81
CA ASN A 53 -9.30 9.54 -14.40
C ASN A 53 -8.85 10.69 -13.49
N LEU A 54 -9.79 11.28 -12.72
CA LEU A 54 -9.48 12.30 -11.72
C LEU A 54 -8.68 11.70 -10.55
N GLU A 55 -9.01 10.48 -10.16
CA GLU A 55 -8.25 9.74 -9.16
C GLU A 55 -6.81 9.49 -9.62
N LEU A 56 -6.61 8.95 -10.82
CA LEU A 56 -5.28 8.73 -11.39
C LEU A 56 -4.46 10.03 -11.46
N TRP A 57 -5.10 11.12 -11.88
CA TRP A 57 -4.48 12.44 -11.92
C TRP A 57 -4.07 12.93 -10.51
N TRP A 58 -4.94 12.73 -9.51
CA TRP A 58 -4.64 13.11 -8.14
C TRP A 58 -3.48 12.29 -7.56
N GLU A 59 -3.42 10.99 -7.85
CA GLU A 59 -2.29 10.15 -7.47
C GLU A 59 -0.99 10.63 -8.08
N ASP A 60 -0.99 11.03 -9.36
CA ASP A 60 0.20 11.58 -10.01
C ASP A 60 0.65 12.92 -9.41
N ILE A 61 -0.29 13.78 -9.00
CA ILE A 61 0.03 14.99 -8.22
C ILE A 61 0.71 14.60 -6.91
N GLN A 62 0.12 13.68 -6.13
CA GLN A 62 0.70 13.25 -4.86
C GLN A 62 2.11 12.70 -5.05
N ARG A 63 2.32 11.89 -6.09
CA ARG A 63 3.64 11.32 -6.43
C ARG A 63 4.65 12.39 -6.82
N PHE A 64 4.22 13.40 -7.59
CA PHE A 64 5.09 14.50 -8.02
C PHE A 64 5.58 15.33 -6.82
N PHE A 65 4.70 15.62 -5.86
CA PHE A 65 5.03 16.42 -4.68
C PHE A 65 5.59 15.62 -3.49
N THR A 66 5.68 14.29 -3.58
CA THR A 66 6.31 13.45 -2.57
C THR A 66 7.80 13.32 -2.86
N PHE A 67 8.67 14.12 -2.24
CA PHE A 67 10.09 14.15 -2.61
C PHE A 67 10.99 13.13 -1.91
N SER A 68 10.62 12.65 -0.73
CA SER A 68 11.41 11.68 0.04
C SER A 68 11.29 10.28 -0.54
N ASN A 69 12.41 9.56 -0.71
CA ASN A 69 12.42 8.17 -1.15
C ASN A 69 11.61 7.25 -0.21
N VAL A 70 11.74 7.43 1.11
CA VAL A 70 10.94 6.70 2.11
C VAL A 70 9.44 6.96 1.89
N ARG A 71 9.03 8.24 1.79
CA ARG A 71 7.62 8.59 1.59
C ARG A 71 7.10 8.14 0.22
N LYS A 72 7.95 8.14 -0.81
CA LYS A 72 7.60 7.61 -2.13
C LYS A 72 7.37 6.10 -2.05
N ALA A 73 8.21 5.36 -1.33
CA ALA A 73 8.03 3.93 -1.14
C ALA A 73 6.69 3.62 -0.45
N GLU A 74 6.37 4.34 0.64
CA GLU A 74 5.09 4.22 1.34
C GLU A 74 3.90 4.55 0.43
N LEU A 75 4.00 5.63 -0.35
CA LEU A 75 2.95 6.04 -1.28
C LEU A 75 2.72 4.98 -2.37
N GLU A 76 3.78 4.50 -3.01
CA GLU A 76 3.66 3.47 -4.05
C GLU A 76 3.11 2.16 -3.46
N ALA A 77 3.52 1.75 -2.25
CA ALA A 77 2.95 0.60 -1.56
C ALA A 77 1.45 0.77 -1.24
N LYS A 78 1.03 1.97 -0.81
CA LYS A 78 -0.38 2.30 -0.60
C LYS A 78 -1.19 2.23 -1.89
N LEU A 79 -0.64 2.74 -2.99
CA LEU A 79 -1.29 2.64 -4.30
C LEU A 79 -1.36 1.18 -4.79
N ALA A 80 -0.34 0.37 -4.49
CA ALA A 80 -0.37 -1.06 -4.78
C ALA A 80 -1.53 -1.77 -4.06
N MET A 81 -1.69 -1.53 -2.75
CA MET A 81 -2.82 -2.05 -1.95
C MET A 81 -4.18 -1.67 -2.57
N LYS A 82 -4.31 -0.41 -3.01
CA LYS A 82 -5.51 0.08 -3.67
C LYS A 82 -5.81 -0.66 -4.98
N ARG A 83 -4.79 -0.90 -5.82
CA ARG A 83 -4.95 -1.65 -7.07
C ARG A 83 -5.38 -3.10 -6.83
N ILE A 84 -4.91 -3.75 -5.78
CA ILE A 84 -5.40 -5.07 -5.37
C ILE A 84 -6.87 -5.03 -4.93
N ALA A 85 -7.26 -4.05 -4.11
CA ALA A 85 -8.64 -3.92 -3.67
C ALA A 85 -9.60 -3.66 -4.85
N GLU A 86 -9.17 -2.85 -5.82
CA GLU A 86 -9.93 -2.64 -7.06
C GLU A 86 -10.00 -3.90 -7.91
N ALA A 87 -8.91 -4.66 -8.04
CA ALA A 87 -8.90 -5.94 -8.74
C ALA A 87 -9.88 -6.92 -8.09
N GLU A 88 -9.87 -7.08 -6.77
CA GLU A 88 -10.81 -7.94 -6.03
C GLU A 88 -12.27 -7.55 -6.33
N LYS A 89 -12.59 -6.25 -6.25
CA LYS A 89 -13.94 -5.75 -6.54
C LYS A 89 -14.34 -5.90 -8.02
N LEU A 90 -13.40 -5.80 -8.95
CA LEU A 90 -13.64 -6.04 -10.37
C LEU A 90 -13.93 -7.52 -10.65
N ILE A 91 -13.27 -8.44 -9.94
CA ILE A 91 -13.60 -9.87 -9.99
C ILE A 91 -15.01 -10.13 -9.46
N GLU A 92 -15.38 -9.54 -8.33
CA GLU A 92 -16.74 -9.66 -7.78
C GLU A 92 -17.81 -9.13 -8.74
N LYS A 93 -17.47 -8.13 -9.55
CA LYS A 93 -18.32 -7.57 -10.61
C LYS A 93 -18.27 -8.34 -11.93
N GLY A 94 -17.55 -9.47 -12.01
CA GLY A 94 -17.44 -10.28 -13.21
C GLY A 94 -16.65 -9.61 -14.35
N LYS A 95 -15.63 -8.80 -14.02
CA LYS A 95 -14.77 -8.09 -14.99
C LYS A 95 -13.29 -8.52 -14.89
N PRO A 96 -12.97 -9.81 -15.10
CA PRO A 96 -11.62 -10.34 -14.88
C PRO A 96 -10.54 -9.72 -15.78
N GLU A 97 -10.88 -9.35 -17.02
CA GLU A 97 -9.94 -8.73 -17.97
C GLU A 97 -9.50 -7.34 -17.49
N ILE A 98 -10.39 -6.61 -16.81
CA ILE A 98 -10.05 -5.30 -16.23
C ILE A 98 -9.23 -5.52 -14.95
N ALA A 99 -9.60 -6.50 -14.13
CA ALA A 99 -8.86 -6.83 -12.91
C ALA A 99 -7.39 -7.18 -13.21
N GLU A 100 -7.11 -7.88 -14.30
CA GLU A 100 -5.75 -8.20 -14.73
C GLU A 100 -4.89 -6.94 -14.94
N LYS A 101 -5.45 -5.89 -15.55
CA LYS A 101 -4.76 -4.60 -15.68
C LYS A 101 -4.43 -3.98 -14.31
N HIS A 102 -5.32 -4.09 -13.34
CA HIS A 102 -5.07 -3.60 -11.97
C HIS A 102 -4.01 -4.46 -11.26
N LEU A 103 -3.96 -5.78 -11.50
CA LEU A 103 -2.90 -6.65 -10.98
C LEU A 103 -1.52 -6.32 -11.58
N LEU A 104 -1.46 -5.93 -12.87
CA LEU A 104 -0.22 -5.43 -13.48
C LEU A 104 0.21 -4.08 -12.88
N GLN A 105 -0.74 -3.17 -12.65
CA GLN A 105 -0.45 -1.90 -11.98
C GLN A 105 0.04 -2.13 -10.56
N PHE A 106 -0.59 -3.05 -9.81
CA PHE A 106 -0.13 -3.47 -8.50
C PHE A 106 1.34 -3.90 -8.51
N GLN A 107 1.74 -4.79 -9.44
CA GLN A 107 3.13 -5.23 -9.58
C GLN A 107 4.08 -4.06 -9.82
N ASN A 108 3.73 -3.15 -10.72
CA ASN A 108 4.55 -1.97 -11.04
C ASN A 108 4.70 -1.03 -9.84
N ARG A 109 3.63 -0.85 -9.06
CA ARG A 109 3.64 0.00 -7.85
C ARG A 109 4.53 -0.60 -6.77
N LEU A 110 4.48 -1.91 -6.55
CA LEU A 110 5.40 -2.56 -5.61
C LEU A 110 6.85 -2.50 -6.05
N ALA A 111 7.13 -2.76 -7.34
CA ALA A 111 8.48 -2.64 -7.87
C ALA A 111 9.05 -1.23 -7.62
N ALA A 112 8.25 -0.19 -7.84
CA ALA A 112 8.63 1.18 -7.51
C ALA A 112 8.82 1.39 -6.00
N ALA A 113 7.96 0.80 -5.15
CA ALA A 113 8.10 0.91 -3.70
C ALA A 113 9.43 0.31 -3.20
N TYR A 114 9.78 -0.86 -3.71
CA TYR A 114 11.02 -1.57 -3.37
C TYR A 114 12.25 -0.81 -3.88
N GLU A 115 12.24 -0.35 -5.13
CA GLU A 115 13.30 0.49 -5.69
C GLU A 115 13.53 1.76 -4.86
N LYS A 116 12.46 2.42 -4.40
CA LYS A 116 12.58 3.62 -3.55
C LYS A 116 13.05 3.31 -2.14
N THR A 117 12.81 2.11 -1.64
CA THR A 117 13.35 1.63 -0.35
C THR A 117 14.85 1.43 -0.45
N GLU A 118 15.32 0.75 -1.50
CA GLU A 118 16.76 0.59 -1.80
C GLU A 118 17.46 1.94 -1.94
N GLN A 119 16.92 2.84 -2.76
CA GLN A 119 17.47 4.18 -2.94
C GLN A 119 17.42 5.05 -1.67
N ALA A 120 16.55 4.75 -0.70
CA ALA A 120 16.57 5.42 0.60
C ALA A 120 17.74 4.91 1.45
N SER A 121 17.91 3.59 1.51
CA SER A 121 19.02 2.94 2.22
C SER A 121 20.38 3.35 1.66
N GLU A 122 20.56 3.35 0.33
CA GLU A 122 21.78 3.82 -0.34
C GLU A 122 22.17 5.26 0.03
N LYS A 123 21.17 6.11 0.35
CA LYS A 123 21.38 7.49 0.79
C LYS A 123 21.58 7.62 2.31
N GLY A 124 21.82 6.51 3.00
CA GLY A 124 22.05 6.43 4.43
C GLY A 124 20.81 6.72 5.27
N LYS A 125 19.60 6.51 4.72
CA LYS A 125 18.37 6.56 5.51
C LYS A 125 18.13 5.21 6.18
N ASP A 126 17.74 5.27 7.45
CA ASP A 126 17.15 4.12 8.13
C ASP A 126 15.81 3.77 7.47
N VAL A 127 15.66 2.50 7.07
CA VAL A 127 14.50 1.96 6.37
C VAL A 127 13.86 0.80 7.13
N ASP A 128 14.26 0.52 8.37
CA ASP A 128 13.80 -0.67 9.10
C ASP A 128 12.27 -0.62 9.32
N ALA A 129 11.75 0.49 9.81
CA ALA A 129 10.30 0.70 9.96
C ALA A 129 9.54 0.65 8.62
N LEU A 130 10.17 1.07 7.54
CA LEU A 130 9.57 0.97 6.20
C LEU A 130 9.50 -0.49 5.75
N ILE A 131 10.55 -1.27 5.97
CA ILE A 131 10.57 -2.70 5.65
C ILE A 131 9.51 -3.44 6.45
N GLU A 132 9.41 -3.23 7.77
CA GLU A 132 8.37 -3.84 8.60
C GLU A 132 6.97 -3.54 8.05
N LYS A 133 6.72 -2.30 7.62
CA LYS A 133 5.45 -1.90 7.00
C LYS A 133 5.22 -2.58 5.65
N LEU A 134 6.26 -2.72 4.84
CA LEU A 134 6.18 -3.42 3.55
C LEU A 134 5.94 -4.92 3.73
N GLU A 135 6.55 -5.56 4.72
CA GLU A 135 6.28 -6.95 5.08
C GLU A 135 4.81 -7.13 5.46
N ALA A 136 4.30 -6.31 6.38
CA ALA A 136 2.90 -6.39 6.82
C ALA A 136 1.92 -6.17 5.65
N ASN A 137 2.20 -5.18 4.79
CA ASN A 137 1.43 -4.94 3.57
C ASN A 137 1.45 -6.16 2.65
N LEU A 138 2.63 -6.73 2.39
CA LEU A 138 2.76 -7.86 1.49
C LEU A 138 2.01 -9.09 2.01
N LEU A 139 2.11 -9.41 3.31
CA LEU A 139 1.35 -10.51 3.89
C LEU A 139 -0.17 -10.33 3.71
N LYS A 140 -0.66 -9.08 3.80
CA LYS A 140 -2.07 -8.78 3.53
C LYS A 140 -2.40 -8.92 2.04
N GLN A 141 -1.53 -8.44 1.15
CA GLN A 141 -1.71 -8.54 -0.30
C GLN A 141 -1.80 -9.99 -0.75
N GLN A 142 -0.94 -10.86 -0.23
CA GLN A 142 -0.93 -12.29 -0.53
C GLN A 142 -2.24 -12.97 -0.12
N GLU A 143 -2.82 -12.57 1.01
CA GLU A 143 -4.15 -13.05 1.44
C GLU A 143 -5.27 -12.65 0.45
N VAL A 144 -5.22 -11.44 -0.10
CA VAL A 144 -6.21 -10.99 -1.08
C VAL A 144 -6.01 -11.66 -2.42
N LEU A 145 -4.77 -11.72 -2.90
CA LEU A 145 -4.45 -12.40 -4.14
C LEU A 145 -4.89 -13.86 -4.08
N ALA A 146 -4.83 -14.50 -2.91
CA ALA A 146 -5.33 -15.86 -2.72
C ALA A 146 -6.85 -15.95 -2.91
N LYS A 147 -7.62 -14.97 -2.38
CA LYS A 147 -9.07 -14.86 -2.62
C LYS A 147 -9.39 -14.57 -4.09
N VAL A 148 -8.57 -13.74 -4.74
CA VAL A 148 -8.69 -13.44 -6.18
C VAL A 148 -8.43 -14.70 -7.00
N TYR A 149 -7.39 -15.48 -6.68
CA TYR A 149 -7.01 -16.72 -7.36
C TYR A 149 -8.13 -17.78 -7.39
N ASP A 150 -8.94 -17.84 -6.33
CA ASP A 150 -10.11 -18.73 -6.26
C ASP A 150 -11.23 -18.33 -7.22
N ARG A 151 -11.36 -17.03 -7.48
CA ARG A 151 -12.53 -16.43 -8.15
C ARG A 151 -12.29 -16.11 -9.63
N VAL A 152 -11.03 -16.02 -10.05
CA VAL A 152 -10.68 -15.76 -11.45
C VAL A 152 -10.83 -17.02 -12.32
N PRO A 153 -11.19 -16.85 -13.61
CA PRO A 153 -11.16 -17.95 -14.57
C PRO A 153 -9.75 -18.51 -14.73
N ALA A 154 -9.64 -19.77 -15.18
CA ALA A 154 -8.35 -20.45 -15.36
C ALA A 154 -7.36 -19.65 -16.21
N SER A 155 -7.84 -18.94 -17.23
CA SER A 155 -7.01 -18.09 -18.10
C SER A 155 -6.33 -16.91 -17.39
N ALA A 156 -6.85 -16.49 -16.23
CA ALA A 156 -6.32 -15.35 -15.46
C ALA A 156 -5.57 -15.77 -14.17
N GLN A 157 -5.60 -17.07 -13.83
CA GLN A 157 -4.93 -17.61 -12.64
C GLN A 157 -3.42 -17.39 -12.67
N GLU A 158 -2.79 -17.57 -13.83
CA GLU A 158 -1.36 -17.32 -14.00
C GLU A 158 -0.99 -15.87 -13.70
N GLY A 159 -1.81 -14.90 -14.11
CA GLY A 159 -1.59 -13.48 -13.79
C GLY A 159 -1.58 -13.19 -12.30
N VAL A 160 -2.43 -13.89 -11.52
CA VAL A 160 -2.48 -13.78 -10.06
C VAL A 160 -1.26 -14.43 -9.41
N LEU A 161 -0.87 -15.63 -9.83
CA LEU A 161 0.33 -16.30 -9.33
C LEU A 161 1.59 -15.47 -9.62
N ASN A 162 1.69 -14.90 -10.82
CA ASN A 162 2.78 -13.99 -11.18
C ASN A 162 2.80 -12.73 -10.29
N ALA A 163 1.64 -12.20 -9.92
CA ALA A 163 1.55 -11.06 -9.00
C ALA A 163 2.01 -11.45 -7.58
N MET A 164 1.64 -12.63 -7.09
CA MET A 164 2.12 -13.16 -5.81
C MET A 164 3.63 -13.37 -5.82
N GLU A 165 4.14 -14.00 -6.87
CA GLU A 165 5.56 -14.31 -7.04
C GLU A 165 6.41 -13.04 -7.07
N LYS A 166 6.07 -12.08 -7.94
CA LYS A 166 6.86 -10.85 -8.10
C LYS A 166 6.80 -9.95 -6.88
N SER A 167 5.64 -9.89 -6.22
CA SER A 167 5.50 -9.08 -5.00
C SER A 167 6.34 -9.63 -3.86
N ALA A 168 6.39 -10.96 -3.70
CA ALA A 168 7.18 -11.62 -2.67
C ALA A 168 8.68 -11.62 -2.95
N SER A 169 9.11 -12.03 -4.14
CA SER A 169 10.51 -12.00 -4.54
C SER A 169 11.08 -10.58 -4.56
N GLY A 170 10.28 -9.59 -4.98
CA GLY A 170 10.68 -8.19 -4.97
C GLY A 170 11.00 -7.68 -3.55
N LEU A 171 10.17 -8.01 -2.55
CA LEU A 171 10.46 -7.61 -1.17
C LEU A 171 11.65 -8.37 -0.60
N GLN A 172 11.77 -9.67 -0.86
CA GLN A 172 12.92 -10.46 -0.44
C GLN A 172 14.24 -9.89 -0.94
N ASN A 173 14.27 -9.51 -2.22
CA ASN A 173 15.43 -8.87 -2.82
C ASN A 173 15.72 -7.51 -2.17
N ALA A 174 14.69 -6.68 -1.96
CA ALA A 174 14.86 -5.39 -1.30
C ALA A 174 15.39 -5.54 0.13
N ILE A 175 14.86 -6.48 0.93
CA ILE A 175 15.35 -6.78 2.28
C ILE A 175 16.81 -7.24 2.23
N THR A 176 17.15 -8.14 1.30
CA THR A 176 18.53 -8.64 1.13
C THR A 176 19.50 -7.52 0.75
N ASN A 177 19.04 -6.56 -0.07
CA ASN A 177 19.86 -5.45 -0.54
C ASN A 177 20.04 -4.35 0.53
N VAL A 178 19.07 -4.16 1.42
CA VAL A 178 19.08 -3.05 2.40
C VAL A 178 19.38 -3.47 3.84
N GLN A 179 19.20 -4.75 4.18
CA GLN A 179 19.43 -5.32 5.50
C GLN A 179 20.33 -6.57 5.42
N LYS A 180 20.54 -7.25 6.55
CA LYS A 180 21.31 -8.50 6.63
C LYS A 180 20.47 -9.69 6.12
N SER A 181 21.17 -10.73 5.69
CA SER A 181 20.57 -11.99 5.20
C SER A 181 19.55 -12.60 6.16
N ASP A 182 19.71 -12.42 7.48
CA ASP A 182 18.82 -13.00 8.49
C ASP A 182 17.39 -12.41 8.42
N ALA A 183 17.24 -11.13 8.05
CA ALA A 183 15.93 -10.49 7.92
C ALA A 183 15.14 -11.05 6.72
N ALA A 184 15.83 -11.34 5.61
CA ALA A 184 15.19 -11.96 4.45
C ALA A 184 14.67 -13.37 4.79
N GLU A 185 15.40 -14.11 5.62
CA GLU A 185 15.01 -15.45 6.08
C GLU A 185 13.84 -15.39 7.07
N GLU A 186 13.83 -14.42 7.98
CA GLU A 186 12.68 -14.17 8.85
C GLU A 186 11.42 -13.86 8.02
N PHE A 187 11.55 -12.99 7.01
CA PHE A 187 10.45 -12.66 6.12
C PHE A 187 9.92 -13.89 5.35
N LYS A 188 10.80 -14.75 4.81
CA LYS A 188 10.41 -16.01 4.17
C LYS A 188 9.57 -16.88 5.10
N ASN A 189 9.98 -17.02 6.36
CA ASN A 189 9.25 -17.79 7.35
C ASN A 189 7.88 -17.18 7.68
N LYS A 190 7.79 -15.84 7.82
CA LYS A 190 6.50 -15.13 7.97
C LYS A 190 5.58 -15.40 6.77
N LEU A 191 6.10 -15.33 5.55
CA LEU A 191 5.35 -15.58 4.33
C LEU A 191 4.87 -17.04 4.24
N LYS A 192 5.75 -18.01 4.52
CA LYS A 192 5.39 -19.45 4.58
C LYS A 192 4.24 -19.68 5.55
N ASN A 193 4.36 -19.18 6.78
CA ASN A 193 3.30 -19.28 7.79
C ASN A 193 1.99 -18.65 7.30
N LYS A 194 2.05 -17.49 6.63
CA LYS A 194 0.86 -16.83 6.08
C LYS A 194 0.21 -17.68 4.98
N VAL A 195 1.00 -18.23 4.07
CA VAL A 195 0.54 -19.10 2.97
C VAL A 195 -0.12 -20.37 3.52
N GLU A 196 0.48 -21.01 4.52
CA GLU A 196 -0.06 -22.22 5.16
C GLU A 196 -1.39 -22.00 5.89
N ASN A 197 -1.68 -20.76 6.26
CA ASN A 197 -2.90 -20.34 6.93
C ASN A 197 -3.90 -19.60 6.02
N PHE A 198 -3.71 -19.62 4.70
CA PHE A 198 -4.71 -19.04 3.81
C PHE A 198 -6.06 -19.75 3.92
N GLY A 199 -7.14 -18.97 3.97
CA GLY A 199 -8.52 -19.45 3.99
C GLY A 199 -9.10 -19.79 2.61
N THR A 200 -8.27 -20.17 1.63
CA THR A 200 -8.65 -20.52 0.25
C THR A 200 -8.63 -22.04 0.04
N THR A 201 -9.47 -22.53 -0.87
CA THR A 201 -9.47 -23.93 -1.30
C THR A 201 -8.24 -24.33 -2.11
N LYS A 202 -7.59 -23.37 -2.78
CA LYS A 202 -6.40 -23.58 -3.62
C LYS A 202 -5.09 -23.20 -2.94
N LYS A 203 -5.07 -23.18 -1.61
CA LYS A 203 -3.87 -22.90 -0.81
C LYS A 203 -2.66 -23.74 -1.22
N ASN A 204 -2.86 -25.04 -1.47
CA ASN A 204 -1.77 -25.94 -1.82
C ASN A 204 -1.15 -25.61 -3.19
N GLU A 205 -1.96 -25.23 -4.17
CA GLU A 205 -1.45 -24.78 -5.49
C GLU A 205 -0.59 -23.53 -5.35
N ILE A 206 -1.03 -22.56 -4.52
CA ILE A 206 -0.27 -21.34 -4.25
C ILE A 206 1.04 -21.68 -3.51
N LYS A 207 0.97 -22.55 -2.50
CA LYS A 207 2.14 -23.00 -1.74
C LYS A 207 3.16 -23.66 -2.67
N GLU A 208 2.74 -24.63 -3.48
CA GLU A 208 3.58 -25.33 -4.44
C GLU A 208 4.20 -24.37 -5.46
N HIS A 209 3.44 -23.40 -5.99
CA HIS A 209 3.97 -22.38 -6.90
C HIS A 209 5.09 -21.57 -6.25
N LEU A 210 4.89 -21.08 -5.02
CA LEU A 210 5.90 -20.28 -4.32
C LEU A 210 7.13 -21.11 -3.92
N GLN A 211 6.97 -22.40 -3.61
CA GLN A 211 8.06 -23.34 -3.36
C GLN A 211 8.89 -23.60 -4.62
N GLN A 212 8.24 -23.89 -5.75
CA GLN A 212 8.91 -24.10 -7.03
C GLN A 212 9.73 -22.88 -7.48
N LYS A 213 9.34 -21.69 -7.04
CA LYS A 213 10.04 -20.42 -7.32
C LYS A 213 11.10 -20.06 -6.27
N GLY A 214 11.29 -20.89 -5.24
CA GLY A 214 12.24 -20.63 -4.15
C GLY A 214 11.89 -19.43 -3.28
N ILE A 215 10.62 -19.01 -3.27
CA ILE A 215 10.14 -17.88 -2.47
C ILE A 215 9.90 -18.31 -1.03
N ILE A 216 9.43 -19.53 -0.82
CA ILE A 216 9.28 -20.15 0.51
C ILE A 216 9.90 -21.54 0.47
N ASP A 217 10.36 -22.02 1.62
CA ASP A 217 10.95 -23.35 1.75
C ASP A 217 9.88 -24.47 1.79
N ASP A 218 10.30 -25.68 1.46
CA ASP A 218 9.49 -26.91 1.44
C ASP A 218 8.78 -27.21 2.78
#